data_AF-Q098H0-F1
#
_entry.id   AF-Q098H0-F1
#
_cell.length_a   1.000
_cell.length_b   1.000
_cell.length_c   1.000
_cell.angle_alpha   90.00
_cell.angle_beta   90.00
_cell.angle_gamma   90.00
#
_symmetry.space_group_name_H-M   'P 1'
#
loop_
_entity.id
_entity.type
_entity.pdbx_description
1 polymer ?
#
loop_
_entity_poly.entity_id
_entity_poly.type
_entity_poly.pdbx_seq_one_letter_code
_entity_poly.pdbx_strand_id
1 'polypeptide(L)'
;MKWRPGHRSLLTKLYIAIGLVALPLLLLHPLYVLPAVRAQLREDRVRTLRSTVETAYGVMEAYEAKVTTGELSREQAQRQAARMLQDLRYGKVEYFWVNDLSTRLVMHPYLPAMVGQDMTGYRDARGKAVFVDIVQLVQAQGEGDIAYAATRPGSREPIPKESYVKLFAPWGWILGTGVYVEDIDKEMAVMEERLMVTVGAVLLLVVGVGAVFSRRVVKPLRVLSEVAKRVAAGDLSVRVSVDKEDEVGQLGHAFNTMVTGLRETVQGIASVAVSTVANADRIRRSADVLSMGTRQRSEQMQMVADAVQEMSQGISQGAQLATLTAQAAENNGRVASEGNEAVERASRKISELVQMVHRAAQMVARLQASSEVVGQMLQLIEDISTETNILAINTAIEAARAGESGKGFGVVAAEVRKLAERSRDVVQQIDHLLKQNQEETTAAALQMRQGTLKVEEGVRLSTATADALERIVSGAQEIQARVGHLASEGTRQSSSGQALAKRIHTISASAADAVSGMEQIAQSVQDLHTQAQHLWTLAARFSPSEAQQPIVPPTTDA
;
A
#
# COMPACT_ATOMS: atom_id res chain seq x y z
N MET A 1 28.12 32.11 -25.90
CA MET A 1 28.44 32.59 -24.54
C MET A 1 27.35 33.57 -24.11
N LYS A 2 26.27 33.10 -23.46
CA LYS A 2 25.15 33.95 -23.02
C LYS A 2 25.51 34.61 -21.69
N TRP A 3 25.62 35.94 -21.69
CA TRP A 3 25.91 36.76 -20.52
C TRP A 3 24.73 36.64 -19.54
N ARG A 4 24.86 35.78 -18.52
CA ARG A 4 23.92 35.74 -17.40
C ARG A 4 24.25 36.93 -16.48
N PRO A 5 23.33 37.87 -16.25
CA PRO A 5 23.58 38.97 -15.32
C PRO A 5 23.82 38.36 -13.93
N GLY A 6 25.05 38.49 -13.44
CA GLY A 6 25.43 38.07 -12.10
C GLY A 6 24.44 38.67 -11.11
N HIS A 7 23.81 37.83 -10.30
CA HIS A 7 22.86 38.24 -9.27
C HIS A 7 23.59 39.09 -8.24
N ARG A 8 23.68 40.40 -8.52
CA ARG A 8 24.24 41.38 -7.58
C ARG A 8 23.43 41.27 -6.30
N SER A 9 24.14 41.06 -5.19
CA SER A 9 23.50 40.88 -3.89
C SER A 9 22.60 42.08 -3.58
N LEU A 10 21.54 41.87 -2.79
CA LEU A 10 20.59 42.92 -2.45
C LEU A 10 21.29 44.15 -1.83
N LEU A 11 22.40 43.90 -1.11
CA LEU A 11 23.31 44.90 -0.59
C LEU A 11 24.04 45.69 -1.69
N THR A 12 24.52 45.03 -2.73
CA THR A 12 25.13 45.67 -3.90
C THR A 12 24.13 46.57 -4.63
N LYS A 13 22.88 46.12 -4.78
CA LYS A 13 21.82 46.93 -5.40
C LYS A 13 21.49 48.17 -4.56
N LEU A 14 21.45 48.03 -3.24
CA LEU A 14 21.21 49.14 -2.31
C LEU A 14 22.31 50.21 -2.41
N TYR A 15 23.58 49.81 -2.37
CA TYR A 15 24.69 50.77 -2.46
C TYR A 15 24.78 51.44 -3.84
N ILE A 16 24.40 50.75 -4.92
CA ILE A 16 24.28 51.36 -6.25
C ILE A 16 23.18 52.42 -6.25
N ALA A 17 21.99 52.12 -5.71
CA ALA A 17 20.89 53.09 -5.65
C ALA A 17 21.25 54.31 -4.80
N ILE A 18 21.90 54.09 -3.66
CA ILE A 18 22.45 55.13 -2.79
C ILE A 18 23.46 56.00 -3.56
N GLY A 19 24.43 55.38 -4.24
CA GLY A 19 25.45 56.10 -4.99
C GLY A 19 24.86 56.93 -6.14
N LEU A 20 23.82 56.40 -6.80
CA LEU A 20 23.15 57.07 -7.91
C LEU A 20 22.39 58.34 -7.48
N VAL A 21 21.93 58.39 -6.22
CA VAL A 21 21.26 59.58 -5.65
C VAL A 21 22.27 60.54 -5.00
N ALA A 22 23.28 60.00 -4.29
CA ALA A 22 24.23 60.83 -3.56
C ALA A 22 25.25 61.52 -4.47
N LEU A 23 25.70 60.87 -5.55
CA LEU A 23 26.75 61.38 -6.43
C LEU A 23 26.35 62.67 -7.18
N PRO A 24 25.16 62.79 -7.79
CA PRO A 24 24.73 64.04 -8.42
C PRO A 24 24.61 65.19 -7.42
N LEU A 25 24.11 64.93 -6.21
CA LEU A 25 23.98 65.93 -5.14
C LEU A 25 25.36 66.41 -4.65
N LEU A 26 26.32 65.50 -4.53
CA LEU A 26 27.71 65.81 -4.20
C LEU A 26 28.39 66.68 -5.26
N LEU A 27 28.15 66.39 -6.55
CA LEU A 27 28.77 67.09 -7.67
C LEU A 27 28.12 68.45 -8.00
N LEU A 28 26.83 68.63 -7.65
CA LEU A 28 26.08 69.86 -7.90
C LEU A 28 26.73 71.09 -7.25
N HIS A 29 27.25 70.94 -6.03
CA HIS A 29 27.81 72.06 -5.27
C HIS A 29 29.10 72.66 -5.87
N PRO A 30 30.17 71.88 -6.12
CA PRO A 30 31.40 72.41 -6.70
C PRO A 30 31.28 72.74 -8.19
N LEU A 31 30.46 72.01 -8.95
CA LEU A 31 30.37 72.23 -10.40
C LEU A 31 29.41 73.35 -10.79
N TYR A 32 28.42 73.67 -9.95
CA TYR A 32 27.37 74.62 -10.31
C TYR A 32 27.14 75.71 -9.26
N VAL A 33 26.89 75.34 -8.00
CA VAL A 33 26.47 76.32 -6.96
C VAL A 33 27.59 77.32 -6.64
N LEU A 34 28.82 76.85 -6.36
CA LEU A 34 29.93 77.73 -5.98
C LEU A 34 30.35 78.69 -7.12
N PRO A 35 30.52 78.24 -8.38
CA PRO A 35 30.80 79.14 -9.49
C PRO A 35 29.71 80.20 -9.71
N ALA A 36 28.44 79.81 -9.62
CA ALA A 36 27.32 80.71 -9.82
C ALA A 36 27.28 81.83 -8.76
N VAL A 37 27.46 81.48 -7.48
CA VAL A 37 27.50 82.45 -6.38
C VAL A 37 28.70 83.40 -6.52
N ARG A 38 29.87 82.89 -6.90
CA ARG A 38 31.07 83.72 -7.11
C ARG A 38 30.90 84.72 -8.25
N ALA A 39 30.29 84.30 -9.35
CA ALA A 39 29.99 85.18 -10.48
C ALA A 39 29.02 86.30 -10.07
N GLN A 40 27.97 85.96 -9.31
CA GLN A 40 26.99 86.91 -8.82
C GLN A 40 27.63 87.95 -7.87
N LEU A 41 28.46 87.53 -6.92
CA LEU A 41 29.16 88.45 -6.01
C LEU A 41 30.04 89.46 -6.76
N ARG A 42 30.72 89.03 -7.83
CA ARG A 42 31.54 89.93 -8.65
C ARG A 42 30.68 90.95 -9.39
N GLU A 43 29.58 90.52 -9.99
CA GLU A 43 28.66 91.41 -10.70
C GLU A 43 28.08 92.50 -9.76
N ASP A 44 27.70 92.11 -8.54
CA ASP A 44 27.21 93.04 -7.51
C ASP A 44 28.26 94.08 -7.10
N ARG A 45 29.54 93.70 -7.03
CA ARG A 45 30.64 94.63 -6.76
C ARG A 45 30.84 95.63 -7.90
N VAL A 46 30.81 95.19 -9.15
CA VAL A 46 30.92 96.08 -10.32
C VAL A 46 29.76 97.07 -10.38
N ARG A 47 28.52 96.61 -10.14
CA ARG A 47 27.35 97.51 -10.02
C ARG A 47 27.54 98.58 -8.96
N THR A 48 28.06 98.19 -7.79
CA THR A 48 28.33 99.12 -6.69
C THR A 48 29.40 100.16 -7.07
N LEU A 49 30.48 99.74 -7.75
CA LEU A 49 31.51 100.65 -8.23
C LEU A 49 30.96 101.67 -9.23
N ARG A 50 30.13 101.22 -10.17
CA ARG A 50 29.47 102.11 -11.15
C ARG A 50 28.67 103.21 -10.45
N SER A 51 27.75 102.86 -9.55
CA SER A 51 26.96 103.85 -8.81
C SER A 51 27.84 104.81 -8.01
N THR A 52 28.96 104.33 -7.47
CA THR A 52 29.91 105.13 -6.70
C THR A 52 30.65 106.15 -7.58
N VAL A 53 31.08 105.75 -8.78
CA VAL A 53 31.68 106.67 -9.76
C VAL A 53 30.66 107.68 -10.27
N GLU A 54 29.43 107.26 -10.59
CA GLU A 54 28.37 108.17 -11.04
C GLU A 54 28.05 109.24 -9.99
N THR A 55 28.04 108.87 -8.71
CA THR A 55 27.84 109.82 -7.61
C THR A 55 28.98 110.84 -7.55
N ALA A 56 30.23 110.39 -7.65
CA ALA A 56 31.39 111.28 -7.65
C ALA A 56 31.53 112.09 -8.95
N TYR A 57 31.02 111.58 -10.07
CA TYR A 57 30.96 112.28 -11.36
C TYR A 57 30.14 113.57 -11.25
N GLY A 58 29.06 113.56 -10.46
CA GLY A 58 28.25 114.75 -10.18
C GLY A 58 29.03 115.89 -9.51
N VAL A 59 30.15 115.62 -8.83
CA VAL A 59 31.04 116.67 -8.31
C VAL A 59 31.65 117.45 -9.47
N MET A 60 32.11 116.77 -10.52
CA MET A 60 32.69 117.43 -11.70
C MET A 60 31.62 118.19 -12.48
N GLU A 61 30.40 117.64 -12.61
CA GLU A 61 29.26 118.35 -13.24
C GLU A 61 28.90 119.64 -12.51
N ALA A 62 28.84 119.60 -11.18
CA ALA A 62 28.52 120.78 -10.37
C ALA A 62 29.56 121.89 -10.52
N TYR A 63 30.85 121.54 -10.68
CA TYR A 63 31.91 122.51 -10.92
C TYR A 63 31.95 122.99 -12.38
N GLU A 64 31.66 122.14 -13.36
CA GLU A 64 31.56 122.55 -14.77
C GLU A 64 30.38 123.51 -14.99
N ALA A 65 29.26 123.31 -14.29
CA ALA A 65 28.14 124.26 -14.32
C ALA A 65 28.61 125.67 -13.90
N LYS A 66 29.45 125.80 -12.86
CA LYS A 66 30.05 127.08 -12.44
C LYS A 66 31.01 127.68 -13.46
N VAL A 67 31.64 126.86 -14.30
CA VAL A 67 32.43 127.35 -15.45
C VAL A 67 31.52 127.93 -16.51
N THR A 68 30.43 127.24 -16.84
CA THR A 68 29.48 127.70 -17.87
C THR A 68 28.72 128.97 -17.49
N THR A 69 28.47 129.21 -16.20
CA THR A 69 27.86 130.45 -15.70
C THR A 69 28.86 131.60 -15.51
N GLY A 70 30.16 131.33 -15.70
CA GLY A 70 31.23 132.32 -15.52
C GLY A 70 31.63 132.62 -14.08
N GLU A 71 31.11 131.88 -13.08
CA GLU A 71 31.50 132.02 -11.66
C GLU A 71 32.95 131.61 -11.41
N LEU A 72 33.43 130.60 -12.13
CA LEU A 72 34.79 130.09 -12.01
C LEU A 72 35.45 129.95 -13.38
N SER A 73 36.76 130.21 -13.46
CA SER A 73 37.54 129.74 -14.60
C SER A 73 37.63 128.21 -14.60
N ARG A 74 37.78 127.61 -15.78
CA ARG A 74 37.96 126.16 -15.93
C ARG A 74 39.07 125.60 -15.04
N GLU A 75 40.21 126.31 -14.92
CA GLU A 75 41.31 125.90 -14.04
C GLU A 75 40.96 125.99 -12.55
N GLN A 76 40.16 126.97 -12.13
CA GLN A 76 39.69 127.07 -10.74
C GLN A 76 38.70 125.94 -10.43
N ALA A 77 37.75 125.68 -11.32
CA ALA A 77 36.77 124.61 -11.18
C ALA A 77 37.43 123.22 -11.13
N GLN A 78 38.36 122.95 -12.04
CA GLN A 78 39.16 121.73 -12.05
C GLN A 78 39.95 121.54 -10.74
N ARG A 79 40.66 122.56 -10.26
CA ARG A 79 41.41 122.48 -8.99
C ARG A 79 40.49 122.22 -7.79
N GLN A 80 39.35 122.88 -7.72
CA GLN A 80 38.39 122.69 -6.62
C GLN A 80 37.72 121.31 -6.68
N ALA A 81 37.33 120.83 -7.87
CA ALA A 81 36.77 119.50 -8.07
C ALA A 81 37.77 118.39 -7.72
N ALA A 82 39.03 118.50 -8.19
CA ALA A 82 40.09 117.56 -7.85
C ALA A 82 40.31 117.47 -6.34
N ARG A 83 40.33 118.61 -5.64
CA ARG A 83 40.50 118.62 -4.17
C ARG A 83 39.33 117.95 -3.45
N MET A 84 38.09 118.21 -3.87
CA MET A 84 36.91 117.56 -3.31
C MET A 84 36.95 116.04 -3.53
N LEU A 85 37.21 115.61 -4.76
CA LEU A 85 37.33 114.19 -5.11
C LEU A 85 38.47 113.49 -4.35
N GLN A 86 39.58 114.20 -4.11
CA GLN A 86 40.73 113.68 -3.36
C GLN A 86 40.39 113.37 -1.90
N ASP A 87 39.42 114.08 -1.29
CA ASP A 87 39.02 113.90 0.10
C ASP A 87 37.89 112.87 0.27
N LEU A 88 37.17 112.52 -0.81
CA LEU A 88 36.10 111.52 -0.77
C LEU A 88 36.62 110.10 -0.48
N ARG A 89 36.04 109.44 0.52
CA ARG A 89 36.30 108.03 0.86
C ARG A 89 35.01 107.26 0.98
N TYR A 90 35.04 105.98 0.61
CA TYR A 90 33.96 105.01 0.86
C TYR A 90 34.56 103.65 1.18
N GLY A 91 33.75 102.67 1.60
CA GLY A 91 34.27 101.33 1.91
C GLY A 91 35.40 101.33 2.95
N LYS A 92 35.36 102.29 3.90
CA LYS A 92 36.39 102.61 4.91
C LYS A 92 37.68 103.25 4.36
N VAL A 93 38.27 102.69 3.30
CA VAL A 93 39.60 103.11 2.79
C VAL A 93 39.66 103.30 1.27
N GLU A 94 38.56 103.11 0.57
CA GLU A 94 38.51 103.24 -0.88
C GLU A 94 38.43 104.71 -1.29
N TYR A 95 38.95 104.99 -2.47
CA TYR A 95 39.27 106.34 -2.91
C TYR A 95 39.01 106.53 -4.40
N PHE A 96 38.95 107.79 -4.81
CA PHE A 96 38.84 108.18 -6.22
C PHE A 96 40.20 108.65 -6.75
N TRP A 97 40.43 108.46 -8.04
CA TRP A 97 41.53 109.09 -8.75
C TRP A 97 41.02 109.69 -10.06
N VAL A 98 41.79 110.64 -10.59
CA VAL A 98 41.53 111.25 -11.89
C VAL A 98 42.80 111.25 -12.74
N ASN A 99 42.69 110.83 -13.99
CA ASN A 99 43.71 111.04 -15.02
C ASN A 99 43.07 111.65 -16.27
N ASP A 100 43.83 112.33 -17.12
CA ASP A 100 43.29 112.86 -18.37
C ASP A 100 43.43 111.88 -19.55
N LEU A 101 42.87 112.27 -20.70
CA LEU A 101 42.95 111.52 -21.97
C LEU A 101 44.37 111.40 -22.55
N SER A 102 45.33 112.19 -22.07
CA SER A 102 46.76 112.06 -22.40
C SER A 102 47.50 111.12 -21.44
N THR A 103 46.77 110.40 -20.59
CA THR A 103 47.25 109.56 -19.49
C THR A 103 47.95 110.33 -18.36
N ARG A 104 47.87 111.67 -18.32
CA ARG A 104 48.46 112.43 -17.23
C ARG A 104 47.64 112.24 -15.97
N LEU A 105 48.29 111.93 -14.85
CA LEU A 105 47.59 111.81 -13.58
C LEU A 105 47.22 113.19 -13.05
N VAL A 106 45.92 113.45 -12.90
CA VAL A 106 45.39 114.75 -12.45
C VAL A 106 45.25 114.78 -10.93
N MET A 107 44.78 113.69 -10.34
CA MET A 107 44.54 113.58 -8.90
C MET A 107 44.66 112.14 -8.46
N HIS A 108 45.43 111.89 -7.40
CA HIS A 108 45.43 110.59 -6.73
C HIS A 108 45.83 110.76 -5.26
N PRO A 109 45.02 110.31 -4.28
CA PRO A 109 45.28 110.58 -2.87
C PRO A 109 46.50 109.87 -2.31
N TYR A 110 46.87 108.70 -2.87
CA TYR A 110 48.00 107.88 -2.41
C TYR A 110 49.23 107.91 -3.34
N LEU A 111 49.18 108.66 -4.44
CA LEU A 111 50.28 108.78 -5.39
C LEU A 111 50.59 110.27 -5.67
N PRO A 112 50.79 111.11 -4.65
CA PRO A 112 50.97 112.55 -4.84
C PRO A 112 52.20 112.88 -5.69
N ALA A 113 53.26 112.07 -5.61
CA ALA A 113 54.48 112.25 -6.41
C ALA A 113 54.28 112.02 -7.91
N MET A 114 53.21 111.32 -8.32
CA MET A 114 52.89 111.04 -9.71
C MET A 114 51.88 112.04 -10.29
N VAL A 115 51.26 112.89 -9.45
CA VAL A 115 50.31 113.89 -9.93
C VAL A 115 51.04 114.88 -10.84
N GLY A 116 50.48 115.10 -12.02
CA GLY A 116 51.04 115.91 -13.10
C GLY A 116 51.97 115.16 -14.05
N GLN A 117 52.36 113.91 -13.77
CA GLN A 117 53.23 113.11 -14.65
C GLN A 117 52.42 112.36 -15.72
N ASP A 118 53.08 112.07 -16.85
CA ASP A 118 52.56 111.21 -17.92
C ASP A 118 52.67 109.74 -17.49
N MET A 119 51.54 109.03 -17.46
CA MET A 119 51.46 107.65 -17.00
C MET A 119 51.53 106.63 -18.13
N THR A 120 51.83 107.02 -19.38
CA THR A 120 51.95 106.10 -20.53
C THR A 120 52.94 104.97 -20.26
N GLY A 121 54.04 105.26 -19.56
CA GLY A 121 55.07 104.29 -19.17
C GLY A 121 54.72 103.43 -17.93
N TYR A 122 53.66 103.77 -17.19
CA TYR A 122 53.31 103.06 -15.96
C TYR A 122 52.78 101.65 -16.25
N ARG A 123 53.22 100.68 -15.46
CA ARG A 123 52.74 99.30 -15.49
C ARG A 123 52.39 98.85 -14.08
N ASP A 124 51.31 98.09 -13.95
CA ASP A 124 50.98 97.45 -12.68
C ASP A 124 51.95 96.30 -12.34
N ALA A 125 51.81 95.68 -11.16
CA ALA A 125 52.69 94.59 -10.73
C ALA A 125 52.60 93.31 -11.60
N ARG A 126 51.59 93.21 -12.47
CA ARG A 126 51.41 92.11 -13.44
C ARG A 126 51.79 92.52 -14.86
N GLY A 127 52.38 93.71 -15.04
CA GLY A 127 52.83 94.23 -16.33
C GLY A 127 51.73 94.87 -17.19
N LYS A 128 50.52 95.08 -16.65
CA LYS A 128 49.41 95.70 -17.37
C LYS A 128 49.59 97.22 -17.47
N ALA A 129 49.38 97.78 -18.66
CA ALA A 129 49.47 99.22 -18.94
C ALA A 129 48.20 99.96 -18.49
N VAL A 130 47.90 99.91 -17.18
CA VAL A 130 46.57 100.27 -16.65
C VAL A 130 46.05 101.64 -17.11
N PHE A 131 46.86 102.71 -17.09
CA PHE A 131 46.40 104.03 -17.51
C PHE A 131 46.16 104.14 -19.02
N VAL A 132 46.94 103.43 -19.83
CA VAL A 132 46.73 103.33 -21.29
C VAL A 132 45.44 102.56 -21.57
N ASP A 133 45.26 101.42 -20.92
CA ASP A 133 44.08 100.58 -21.06
C ASP A 133 42.80 101.33 -20.61
N ILE A 134 42.89 102.11 -19.53
CA ILE A 134 41.79 102.98 -19.06
C ILE A 134 41.43 104.00 -20.14
N VAL A 135 42.41 104.71 -20.70
CA VAL A 135 42.16 105.72 -21.74
C VAL A 135 41.54 105.07 -22.98
N GLN A 136 42.05 103.93 -23.43
CA GLN A 136 41.49 103.19 -24.56
C GLN A 136 40.04 102.74 -24.29
N LEU A 137 39.77 102.22 -23.09
CA LEU A 137 38.44 101.78 -22.67
C LEU A 137 37.44 102.92 -22.74
N VAL A 138 37.74 104.06 -22.11
CA VAL A 138 36.81 105.19 -22.09
C VAL A 138 36.72 105.94 -23.42
N GLN A 139 37.77 105.90 -24.26
CA GLN A 139 37.69 106.43 -25.63
C GLN A 139 36.74 105.58 -26.50
N ALA A 140 36.74 104.26 -26.30
CA ALA A 140 35.87 103.35 -27.05
C ALA A 140 34.42 103.36 -26.54
N GLN A 141 34.21 103.45 -25.23
CA GLN A 141 32.91 103.18 -24.60
C GLN A 141 32.38 104.30 -23.69
N GLY A 142 33.18 105.34 -23.42
CA GLY A 142 32.86 106.42 -22.47
C GLY A 142 33.05 106.03 -20.99
N GLU A 143 32.82 104.77 -20.65
CA GLU A 143 32.96 104.20 -19.32
C GLU A 143 33.22 102.69 -19.38
N GLY A 144 33.63 102.08 -18.27
CA GLY A 144 33.75 100.63 -18.18
C GLY A 144 34.47 100.15 -16.93
N ASP A 145 34.40 98.84 -16.68
CA ASP A 145 35.17 98.17 -15.65
C ASP A 145 36.54 97.72 -16.16
N ILE A 146 37.53 97.73 -15.27
CA ILE A 146 38.88 97.28 -15.55
C ILE A 146 39.49 96.61 -14.33
N ALA A 147 39.99 95.39 -14.54
CA ALA A 147 40.74 94.64 -13.55
C ALA A 147 42.25 94.88 -13.71
N TYR A 148 42.96 95.16 -12.62
CA TYR A 148 44.42 95.28 -12.60
C TYR A 148 44.96 94.93 -11.21
N ALA A 149 46.27 94.77 -11.05
CA ALA A 149 46.88 94.60 -9.73
C ALA A 149 47.17 95.97 -9.11
N ALA A 150 46.74 96.19 -7.88
CA ALA A 150 47.06 97.41 -7.14
C ALA A 150 47.49 97.06 -5.72
N THR A 151 48.25 97.96 -5.10
CA THR A 151 48.57 97.86 -3.68
C THR A 151 47.49 98.57 -2.86
N ARG A 152 47.04 97.94 -1.77
CA ARG A 152 46.14 98.61 -0.81
C ARG A 152 46.90 99.74 -0.11
N PRO A 153 46.27 100.88 0.22
CA PRO A 153 46.92 101.90 1.04
C PRO A 153 47.57 101.30 2.29
N GLY A 154 48.88 101.50 2.46
CA GLY A 154 49.67 100.95 3.58
C GLY A 154 50.26 99.55 3.36
N SER A 155 49.93 98.84 2.28
CA SER A 155 50.52 97.56 1.91
C SER A 155 51.41 97.67 0.66
N ARG A 156 52.40 96.79 0.56
CA ARG A 156 53.26 96.64 -0.64
C ARG A 156 52.86 95.43 -1.49
N GLU A 157 51.91 94.62 -1.02
CA GLU A 157 51.47 93.42 -1.72
C GLU A 157 50.52 93.78 -2.88
N PRO A 158 50.82 93.36 -4.11
CA PRO A 158 49.95 93.59 -5.24
C PRO A 158 48.77 92.61 -5.19
N ILE A 159 47.57 93.13 -5.00
CA ILE A 159 46.33 92.35 -4.96
C ILE A 159 45.43 92.72 -6.16
N PRO A 160 44.65 91.76 -6.71
CA PRO A 160 43.72 92.07 -7.77
C PRO A 160 42.69 93.11 -7.32
N LYS A 161 42.60 94.20 -8.07
CA LYS A 161 41.66 95.29 -7.90
C LYS A 161 40.74 95.35 -9.11
N GLU A 162 39.44 95.33 -8.85
CA GLU A 162 38.42 95.61 -9.84
C GLU A 162 38.05 97.09 -9.73
N SER A 163 38.14 97.82 -10.83
CA SER A 163 37.83 99.25 -10.86
C SER A 163 36.78 99.57 -11.91
N TYR A 164 36.09 100.68 -11.73
CA TYR A 164 35.21 101.28 -12.73
C TYR A 164 35.71 102.69 -13.05
N VAL A 165 35.68 103.06 -14.32
CA VAL A 165 36.15 104.36 -14.82
C VAL A 165 35.10 105.00 -15.72
N LYS A 166 35.01 106.33 -15.70
CA LYS A 166 34.07 107.11 -16.53
C LYS A 166 34.71 108.42 -17.00
N LEU A 167 34.57 108.70 -18.29
CA LEU A 167 35.08 109.92 -18.93
C LEU A 167 34.14 111.11 -18.68
N PHE A 168 34.68 112.14 -18.06
CA PHE A 168 34.12 113.48 -18.01
C PHE A 168 34.58 114.29 -19.23
N ALA A 169 33.79 114.19 -20.31
CA ALA A 169 34.12 114.76 -21.62
C ALA A 169 34.47 116.26 -21.61
N PRO A 170 33.79 117.15 -20.84
CA PRO A 170 34.09 118.59 -20.89
C PRO A 170 35.55 118.91 -20.52
N TRP A 171 36.13 118.12 -19.61
CA TRP A 171 37.52 118.30 -19.17
C TRP A 171 38.51 117.32 -19.78
N GLY A 172 38.03 116.27 -20.44
CA GLY A 172 38.87 115.14 -20.83
C GLY A 172 39.43 114.39 -19.63
N TRP A 173 38.73 114.44 -18.48
CA TRP A 173 39.14 113.80 -17.24
C TRP A 173 38.46 112.46 -17.09
N ILE A 174 39.17 111.47 -16.58
CA ILE A 174 38.68 110.11 -16.36
C ILE A 174 38.67 109.90 -14.86
N LEU A 175 37.47 109.78 -14.30
CA LEU A 175 37.28 109.49 -12.89
C LEU A 175 37.20 107.97 -12.71
N GLY A 176 37.98 107.46 -11.76
CA GLY A 176 37.97 106.04 -11.43
C GLY A 176 37.89 105.77 -9.95
N THR A 177 37.36 104.59 -9.61
CA THR A 177 37.47 103.99 -8.28
C THR A 177 37.43 102.45 -8.38
N GLY A 178 37.80 101.73 -7.32
CA GLY A 178 37.80 100.27 -7.33
C GLY A 178 37.87 99.61 -5.97
N VAL A 179 37.53 98.32 -5.91
CA VAL A 179 37.57 97.45 -4.73
C VAL A 179 38.48 96.23 -4.99
N TYR A 180 38.95 95.59 -3.93
CA TYR A 180 39.86 94.44 -4.03
C TYR A 180 39.09 93.11 -4.07
N VAL A 181 39.53 92.18 -4.92
CA VAL A 181 38.83 90.90 -5.19
C VAL A 181 39.00 89.89 -4.04
N GLU A 182 40.07 89.99 -3.25
CA GLU A 182 40.36 89.07 -2.13
C GLU A 182 39.24 89.04 -1.06
N ASP A 183 38.47 90.12 -0.93
CA ASP A 183 37.34 90.19 -0.01
C ASP A 183 36.19 89.24 -0.44
N ILE A 184 36.03 88.99 -1.75
CA ILE A 184 35.07 87.99 -2.28
C ILE A 184 35.55 86.57 -1.96
N ASP A 185 36.84 86.31 -2.10
CA ASP A 185 37.41 84.97 -1.91
C ASP A 185 37.34 84.52 -0.44
N LYS A 186 37.50 85.46 0.51
CA LYS A 186 37.33 85.19 1.94
C LYS A 186 35.87 84.88 2.31
N GLU A 187 34.90 85.59 1.73
CA GLU A 187 33.48 85.29 1.93
C GLU A 187 33.10 83.91 1.35
N MET A 188 33.69 83.53 0.20
CA MET A 188 33.49 82.21 -0.43
C MET A 188 34.04 81.06 0.41
N ALA A 189 35.21 81.22 1.04
CA ALA A 189 35.83 80.16 1.84
C ALA A 189 34.96 79.70 3.04
N VAL A 190 34.28 80.64 3.70
CA VAL A 190 33.36 80.32 4.81
C VAL A 190 32.12 79.57 4.32
N MET A 191 31.64 79.89 3.11
CA MET A 191 30.51 79.18 2.49
C MET A 191 30.90 77.75 2.09
N GLU A 192 32.10 77.56 1.55
CA GLU A 192 32.64 76.24 1.19
C GLU A 192 32.75 75.30 2.40
N GLU A 193 33.23 75.80 3.54
CA GLU A 193 33.35 75.02 4.78
C GLU A 193 31.98 74.50 5.27
N ARG A 194 30.96 75.36 5.32
CA ARG A 194 29.61 74.99 5.77
C ARG A 194 28.94 73.96 4.85
N LEU A 195 29.17 74.07 3.55
CA LEU A 195 28.64 73.12 2.57
C LEU A 195 29.29 71.74 2.73
N MET A 196 30.60 71.68 2.96
CA MET A 196 31.33 70.42 3.15
C MET A 196 30.86 69.65 4.39
N VAL A 197 30.63 70.35 5.51
CA VAL A 197 30.08 69.72 6.73
C VAL A 197 28.70 69.11 6.48
N THR A 198 27.83 69.84 5.78
CA THR A 198 26.47 69.39 5.47
C THR A 198 26.48 68.13 4.60
N VAL A 199 27.31 68.12 3.55
CA VAL A 199 27.51 66.96 2.67
C VAL A 199 28.05 65.75 3.43
N GLY A 200 29.02 65.96 4.31
CA GLY A 200 29.58 64.91 5.16
C GLY A 200 28.55 64.26 6.09
N ALA A 201 27.67 65.07 6.71
CA ALA A 201 26.61 64.57 7.58
C ALA A 201 25.58 63.70 6.82
N VAL A 202 25.19 64.12 5.61
CA VAL A 202 24.26 63.34 4.75
C VAL A 202 24.88 62.01 4.34
N LEU A 203 26.16 61.99 3.95
CA LEU A 203 26.88 60.76 3.62
C LEU A 203 26.90 59.77 4.80
N LEU A 204 27.19 60.25 6.01
CA LEU A 204 27.19 59.43 7.22
C LEU A 204 25.81 58.82 7.51
N LEU A 205 24.75 59.62 7.39
CA LEU A 205 23.37 59.16 7.57
C LEU A 205 23.03 58.01 6.60
N VAL A 206 23.37 58.20 5.32
CA VAL A 206 23.12 57.23 4.26
C VAL A 206 23.87 55.90 4.50
N VAL A 207 25.14 55.98 4.91
CA VAL A 207 25.92 54.78 5.28
C VAL A 207 25.31 54.08 6.50
N GLY A 208 24.84 54.83 7.50
CA GLY A 208 24.18 54.31 8.70
C GLY A 208 22.89 53.55 8.37
N VAL A 209 22.00 54.13 7.55
CA VAL A 209 20.76 53.47 7.09
C VAL A 209 21.08 52.19 6.32
N GLY A 210 22.09 52.23 5.43
CA GLY A 210 22.55 51.06 4.69
C GLY A 210 23.02 49.92 5.60
N ALA A 211 23.76 50.24 6.67
CA ALA A 211 24.21 49.26 7.65
C ALA A 211 23.05 48.61 8.43
N VAL A 212 22.05 49.41 8.84
CA VAL A 212 20.85 48.90 9.53
C VAL A 212 20.04 47.98 8.61
N PHE A 213 19.81 48.38 7.36
CA PHE A 213 19.08 47.56 6.38
C PHE A 213 19.80 46.24 6.09
N SER A 214 21.12 46.28 5.92
CA SER A 214 21.94 45.08 5.73
C SER A 214 21.80 44.10 6.91
N ARG A 215 21.89 44.60 8.15
CA ARG A 215 21.77 43.77 9.36
C ARG A 215 20.36 43.25 9.58
N ARG A 216 19.34 44.06 9.32
CA ARG A 216 17.94 43.72 9.65
C ARG A 216 17.22 42.91 8.57
N VAL A 217 17.58 43.07 7.30
CA VAL A 217 16.87 42.41 6.18
C VAL A 217 17.80 41.44 5.44
N VAL A 218 18.98 41.90 4.99
CA VAL A 218 19.83 41.10 4.09
C VAL A 218 20.44 39.89 4.81
N LYS A 219 20.94 40.05 6.04
CA LYS A 219 21.60 38.95 6.77
C LYS A 219 20.63 37.79 7.10
N PRO A 220 19.43 38.01 7.69
CA PRO A 220 18.49 36.91 7.94
C PRO A 220 18.00 36.22 6.67
N LEU A 221 17.76 36.96 5.57
CA LEU A 221 17.38 36.36 4.29
C LEU A 221 18.47 35.47 3.70
N ARG A 222 19.76 35.82 3.89
CA ARG A 222 20.87 34.94 3.52
C ARG A 222 20.90 33.66 4.35
N VAL A 223 20.64 33.75 5.66
CA VAL A 223 20.58 32.57 6.54
C VAL A 223 19.44 31.65 6.11
N LEU A 224 18.23 32.19 5.89
CA LEU A 224 17.08 31.47 5.34
C LEU A 224 17.42 30.77 4.03
N SER A 225 18.06 31.48 3.09
CA SER A 225 18.48 30.91 1.81
C SER A 225 19.49 29.76 1.98
N GLU A 226 20.42 29.86 2.93
CA GLU A 226 21.43 28.84 3.15
C GLU A 226 20.85 27.60 3.84
N VAL A 227 19.95 27.80 4.81
CA VAL A 227 19.22 26.70 5.45
C VAL A 227 18.28 26.03 4.44
N ALA A 228 17.62 26.77 3.55
CA ALA A 228 16.82 26.21 2.47
C ALA A 228 17.62 25.31 1.52
N LYS A 229 18.89 25.66 1.22
CA LYS A 229 19.78 24.77 0.44
C LYS A 229 20.10 23.48 1.19
N ARG A 230 20.31 23.54 2.51
CA ARG A 230 20.53 22.34 3.35
C ARG A 230 19.30 21.43 3.37
N VAL A 231 18.11 22.01 3.55
CA VAL A 231 16.83 21.29 3.46
C VAL A 231 16.68 20.63 2.08
N ALA A 232 16.98 21.34 1.00
CA ALA A 232 16.95 20.80 -0.36
C ALA A 232 18.00 19.69 -0.60
N ALA A 233 19.11 19.72 0.14
CA ALA A 233 20.13 18.67 0.13
C ALA A 233 19.75 17.45 0.99
N GLY A 234 18.65 17.50 1.74
CA GLY A 234 18.15 16.40 2.56
C GLY A 234 18.34 16.59 4.08
N ASP A 235 18.96 17.68 4.53
CA ASP A 235 19.12 17.91 5.97
C ASP A 235 17.88 18.59 6.54
N LEU A 236 16.95 17.78 7.04
CA LEU A 236 15.74 18.24 7.74
C LEU A 236 15.97 18.46 9.25
N SER A 237 17.18 18.31 9.77
CA SER A 237 17.48 18.54 11.19
C SER A 237 17.66 20.03 11.52
N VAL A 238 17.86 20.85 10.49
CA VAL A 238 18.10 22.28 10.60
C VAL A 238 16.87 23.07 11.03
N ARG A 239 17.12 24.17 11.72
CA ARG A 239 16.11 25.16 12.08
C ARG A 239 16.67 26.56 11.91
N VAL A 240 15.85 27.47 11.38
CA VAL A 240 16.19 28.89 11.33
C VAL A 240 15.87 29.48 12.71
N SER A 241 16.84 30.15 13.35
CA SER A 241 16.58 30.96 14.55
C SER A 241 15.81 32.21 14.12
N VAL A 242 14.68 32.44 14.80
CA VAL A 242 13.77 33.54 14.53
C VAL A 242 13.71 34.40 15.77
N ASP A 243 14.45 35.50 15.76
CA ASP A 243 14.56 36.42 16.90
C ASP A 243 13.76 37.72 16.67
N LYS A 244 12.89 37.74 15.66
CA LYS A 244 12.18 38.92 15.21
C LYS A 244 10.71 38.64 14.91
N GLU A 245 9.88 39.67 15.10
CA GLU A 245 8.44 39.63 14.83
C GLU A 245 8.03 40.38 13.54
N ASP A 246 9.01 40.87 12.78
CA ASP A 246 8.79 41.49 11.47
C ASP A 246 8.45 40.46 10.39
N GLU A 247 8.18 40.90 9.16
CA GLU A 247 7.82 40.03 8.03
C GLU A 247 8.90 38.99 7.73
N VAL A 248 10.17 39.31 8.02
CA VAL A 248 11.29 38.38 7.89
C VAL A 248 11.23 37.30 8.97
N GLY A 249 10.81 37.67 10.19
CA GLY A 249 10.50 36.73 11.26
C GLY A 249 9.35 35.79 10.94
N GLN A 250 8.23 36.31 10.43
CA GLN A 250 7.08 35.50 10.00
C GLN A 250 7.47 34.49 8.90
N LEU A 251 8.29 34.91 7.93
CA LEU A 251 8.85 34.01 6.92
C LEU A 251 9.71 32.90 7.55
N GLY A 252 10.51 33.23 8.57
CA GLY A 252 11.29 32.26 9.34
C GLY A 252 10.42 31.23 10.07
N HIS A 253 9.32 31.66 10.69
CA HIS A 253 8.35 30.77 11.33
C HIS A 253 7.67 29.84 10.31
N ALA A 254 7.14 30.39 9.22
CA ALA A 254 6.51 29.61 8.15
C ALA A 254 7.48 28.57 7.54
N PHE A 255 8.75 28.97 7.33
CA PHE A 255 9.80 28.06 6.86
C PHE A 255 10.04 26.91 7.84
N ASN A 256 10.15 27.19 9.14
CA ASN A 256 10.33 26.15 10.15
C ASN A 256 9.13 25.18 10.20
N THR A 257 7.89 25.68 10.10
CA THR A 257 6.69 24.83 10.03
C THR A 257 6.72 23.92 8.81
N MET A 258 7.12 24.44 7.64
CA MET A 258 7.29 23.63 6.42
C MET A 258 8.34 22.52 6.63
N VAL A 259 9.50 22.83 7.22
CA VAL A 259 10.54 21.83 7.50
C VAL A 259 10.04 20.75 8.46
N THR A 260 9.29 21.12 9.50
CA THR A 260 8.67 20.16 10.43
C THR A 260 7.68 19.24 9.70
N GLY A 261 6.76 19.78 8.90
CA GLY A 261 5.80 18.97 8.13
C GLY A 261 6.48 18.03 7.12
N LEU A 262 7.56 18.49 6.46
CA LEU A 262 8.39 17.63 5.61
C LEU A 262 9.04 16.50 6.40
N ARG A 263 9.58 16.79 7.59
CA ARG A 263 10.20 15.78 8.46
C ARG A 263 9.20 14.71 8.90
N GLU A 264 8.02 15.11 9.35
CA GLU A 264 6.94 14.20 9.75
C GLU A 264 6.50 13.33 8.58
N THR A 265 6.36 13.90 7.39
CA THR A 265 5.99 13.16 6.17
C THR A 265 7.06 12.11 5.80
N VAL A 266 8.34 12.49 5.82
CA VAL A 266 9.46 11.57 5.56
C VAL A 266 9.53 10.44 6.59
N GLN A 267 9.34 10.75 7.88
CA GLN A 267 9.28 9.76 8.94
C GLN A 267 8.10 8.79 8.76
N GLY A 268 6.93 9.30 8.37
CA GLY A 268 5.76 8.49 8.02
C GLY A 268 6.04 7.52 6.87
N ILE A 269 6.67 8.01 5.79
CA ILE A 269 7.06 7.18 4.64
C ILE A 269 8.05 6.08 5.06
N ALA A 270 9.08 6.43 5.84
CA ALA A 270 10.07 5.47 6.32
C ALA A 270 9.43 4.37 7.20
N SER A 271 8.51 4.75 8.10
CA SER A 271 7.78 3.81 8.95
C SER A 271 6.91 2.86 8.13
N VAL A 272 6.15 3.39 7.14
CA VAL A 272 5.31 2.58 6.24
C VAL A 272 6.17 1.62 5.41
N ALA A 273 7.33 2.06 4.92
CA ALA A 273 8.27 1.20 4.19
C ALA A 273 8.75 0.02 5.04
N VAL A 274 9.17 0.26 6.29
CA VAL A 274 9.60 -0.80 7.22
C VAL A 274 8.46 -1.78 7.52
N SER A 275 7.26 -1.28 7.82
CA SER A 275 6.09 -2.14 8.06
C SER A 275 5.70 -2.95 6.82
N THR A 276 5.86 -2.38 5.62
CA THR A 276 5.59 -3.07 4.35
C THR A 276 6.54 -4.24 4.15
N VAL A 277 7.84 -4.07 4.42
CA VAL A 277 8.83 -5.18 4.37
C VAL A 277 8.46 -6.28 5.37
N ALA A 278 8.11 -5.93 6.60
CA ALA A 278 7.74 -6.92 7.61
C ALA A 278 6.46 -7.70 7.24
N ASN A 279 5.47 -7.04 6.64
CA ASN A 279 4.25 -7.66 6.14
C ASN A 279 4.51 -8.54 4.92
N ALA A 280 5.34 -8.08 3.98
CA ALA A 280 5.81 -8.84 2.83
C ALA A 280 6.45 -10.17 3.28
N ASP A 281 7.34 -10.15 4.27
CA ASP A 281 7.96 -11.37 4.82
C ASP A 281 6.95 -12.32 5.47
N ARG A 282 5.94 -11.79 6.17
CA ARG A 282 4.85 -12.61 6.72
C ARG A 282 4.05 -13.29 5.61
N ILE A 283 3.72 -12.56 4.54
CA ILE A 283 2.98 -13.09 3.39
C ILE A 283 3.80 -14.19 2.71
N ARG A 284 5.10 -14.00 2.50
CA ARG A 284 5.99 -15.03 1.92
C ARG A 284 5.98 -16.32 2.73
N ARG A 285 6.19 -16.24 4.04
CA ARG A 285 6.16 -17.43 4.91
C ARG A 285 4.80 -18.12 4.89
N SER A 286 3.70 -17.36 4.90
CA SER A 286 2.36 -17.92 4.77
C SER A 286 2.15 -18.60 3.42
N ALA A 287 2.71 -18.05 2.34
CA ALA A 287 2.64 -18.64 1.02
C ALA A 287 3.41 -19.96 0.93
N ASP A 288 4.62 -20.03 1.51
CA ASP A 288 5.43 -21.25 1.57
C ASP A 288 4.71 -22.36 2.34
N VAL A 289 4.20 -22.05 3.54
CA VAL A 289 3.44 -23.01 4.37
C VAL A 289 2.20 -23.51 3.63
N LEU A 290 1.48 -22.62 2.94
CA LEU A 290 0.28 -23.01 2.21
C LEU A 290 0.61 -23.81 0.95
N SER A 291 1.72 -23.53 0.26
CA SER A 291 2.22 -24.33 -0.86
C SER A 291 2.56 -25.76 -0.41
N MET A 292 3.34 -25.90 0.67
CA MET A 292 3.67 -27.21 1.26
C MET A 292 2.41 -27.97 1.70
N GLY A 293 1.51 -27.30 2.42
CA GLY A 293 0.25 -27.90 2.88
C GLY A 293 -0.67 -28.31 1.72
N THR A 294 -0.63 -27.59 0.60
CA THR A 294 -1.39 -27.92 -0.60
C THR A 294 -0.80 -29.13 -1.33
N ARG A 295 0.53 -29.24 -1.43
CA ARG A 295 1.21 -30.43 -1.97
C ARG A 295 0.89 -31.68 -1.16
N GLN A 296 0.99 -31.60 0.17
CA GLN A 296 0.63 -32.72 1.06
C GLN A 296 -0.84 -33.13 0.91
N ARG A 297 -1.77 -32.18 0.77
CA ARG A 297 -3.18 -32.49 0.50
C ARG A 297 -3.38 -33.16 -0.86
N SER A 298 -2.60 -32.77 -1.88
CA SER A 298 -2.64 -33.41 -3.19
C SER A 298 -2.18 -34.88 -3.11
N GLU A 299 -1.12 -35.16 -2.35
CA GLU A 299 -0.66 -36.53 -2.08
C GLU A 299 -1.71 -37.35 -1.32
N GLN A 300 -2.35 -36.75 -0.31
CA GLN A 300 -3.47 -37.38 0.39
C GLN A 300 -4.64 -37.68 -0.55
N MET A 301 -4.94 -36.77 -1.47
CA MET A 301 -6.01 -36.98 -2.44
C MET A 301 -5.69 -38.11 -3.42
N GLN A 302 -4.41 -38.31 -3.78
CA GLN A 302 -3.98 -39.45 -4.56
C GLN A 302 -4.23 -40.77 -3.81
N MET A 303 -3.89 -40.84 -2.52
CA MET A 303 -4.19 -42.02 -1.70
C MET A 303 -5.69 -42.30 -1.61
N VAL A 304 -6.53 -41.25 -1.52
CA VAL A 304 -8.00 -41.43 -1.55
C VAL A 304 -8.46 -41.92 -2.92
N ALA A 305 -7.86 -41.44 -4.02
CA ALA A 305 -8.17 -41.92 -5.37
C ALA A 305 -7.88 -43.42 -5.51
N ASP A 306 -6.73 -43.86 -5.02
CA ASP A 306 -6.32 -45.26 -5.03
C ASP A 306 -7.29 -46.12 -4.20
N ALA A 307 -7.70 -45.65 -3.02
CA ALA A 307 -8.69 -46.32 -2.19
C ALA A 307 -10.08 -46.42 -2.86
N VAL A 308 -10.49 -45.39 -3.62
CA VAL A 308 -11.73 -45.41 -4.41
C VAL A 308 -11.64 -46.40 -5.57
N GLN A 309 -10.48 -46.51 -6.22
CA GLN A 309 -10.22 -47.49 -7.26
C GLN A 309 -10.30 -48.91 -6.70
N GLU A 310 -9.65 -49.18 -5.57
CA GLU A 310 -9.69 -50.48 -4.88
C GLU A 310 -11.11 -50.83 -4.44
N MET A 311 -11.86 -49.86 -3.91
CA MET A 311 -13.28 -50.03 -3.58
C MET A 311 -14.12 -50.39 -4.81
N SER A 312 -13.89 -49.74 -5.96
CA SER A 312 -14.60 -50.05 -7.21
C SER A 312 -14.31 -51.48 -7.67
N GLN A 313 -13.06 -51.92 -7.56
CA GLN A 313 -12.67 -53.30 -7.85
C GLN A 313 -13.34 -54.29 -6.88
N GLY A 314 -13.38 -53.98 -5.58
CA GLY A 314 -14.06 -54.77 -4.57
C GLY A 314 -15.57 -54.90 -4.81
N ILE A 315 -16.24 -53.82 -5.22
CA ILE A 315 -17.66 -53.84 -5.61
C ILE A 315 -17.88 -54.75 -6.82
N SER A 316 -17.01 -54.66 -7.84
CA SER A 316 -17.10 -55.51 -9.03
C SER A 316 -16.93 -56.99 -8.70
N GLN A 317 -15.95 -57.33 -7.85
CA GLN A 317 -15.75 -58.70 -7.37
C GLN A 317 -16.93 -59.18 -6.53
N GLY A 318 -17.46 -58.32 -5.65
CA GLY A 318 -18.65 -58.61 -4.84
C GLY A 318 -19.88 -58.90 -5.69
N ALA A 319 -20.10 -58.14 -6.78
CA ALA A 319 -21.19 -58.36 -7.71
C ALA A 319 -21.07 -59.71 -8.45
N GLN A 320 -19.86 -60.10 -8.86
CA GLN A 320 -19.60 -61.41 -9.45
C GLN A 320 -19.89 -62.55 -8.46
N LEU A 321 -19.40 -62.43 -7.23
CA LEU A 321 -19.63 -63.42 -6.17
C LEU A 321 -21.12 -63.55 -5.81
N ALA A 322 -21.84 -62.43 -5.77
CA ALA A 322 -23.27 -62.39 -5.53
C ALA A 322 -24.04 -63.15 -6.63
N THR A 323 -23.64 -62.97 -7.91
CA THR A 323 -24.21 -63.69 -9.05
C THR A 323 -24.01 -65.20 -8.92
N LEU A 324 -22.80 -65.65 -8.57
CA LEU A 324 -22.52 -67.07 -8.34
C LEU A 324 -23.33 -67.64 -7.16
N THR A 325 -23.52 -66.84 -6.10
CA THR A 325 -24.31 -67.22 -4.93
C THR A 325 -25.80 -67.35 -5.26
N ALA A 326 -26.35 -66.45 -6.08
CA ALA A 326 -27.73 -66.56 -6.57
C ALA A 326 -27.94 -67.83 -7.41
N GLN A 327 -27.00 -68.16 -8.30
CA GLN A 327 -27.05 -69.39 -9.09
C GLN A 327 -26.99 -70.65 -8.22
N ALA A 328 -26.12 -70.66 -7.20
CA ALA A 328 -26.01 -71.76 -6.26
C ALA A 328 -27.29 -71.92 -5.43
N ALA A 329 -27.88 -70.81 -4.96
CA ALA A 329 -29.15 -70.81 -4.24
C ALA A 329 -30.30 -71.32 -5.11
N GLU A 330 -30.40 -70.86 -6.36
CA GLU A 330 -31.38 -71.34 -7.33
C GLU A 330 -31.29 -72.86 -7.53
N ASN A 331 -30.07 -73.36 -7.75
CA ASN A 331 -29.85 -74.78 -7.95
C ASN A 331 -30.19 -75.61 -6.69
N ASN A 332 -29.82 -75.12 -5.50
CA ASN A 332 -30.18 -75.76 -4.23
C ASN A 332 -31.69 -75.79 -4.00
N GLY A 333 -32.38 -74.69 -4.30
CA GLY A 333 -33.85 -74.61 -4.23
C GLY A 333 -34.51 -75.59 -5.20
N ARG A 334 -34.02 -75.69 -6.43
CA ARG A 334 -34.51 -76.67 -7.42
C ARG A 334 -34.31 -78.11 -6.94
N VAL A 335 -33.11 -78.47 -6.48
CA VAL A 335 -32.81 -79.81 -5.97
C VAL A 335 -33.64 -80.16 -4.73
N ALA A 336 -33.87 -79.19 -3.83
CA ALA A 336 -34.74 -79.38 -2.68
C ALA A 336 -36.20 -79.60 -3.09
N SER A 337 -36.69 -78.86 -4.10
CA SER A 337 -38.03 -79.04 -4.67
C SER A 337 -38.20 -80.44 -5.29
N GLU A 338 -37.23 -80.88 -6.10
CA GLU A 338 -37.20 -82.23 -6.68
C GLU A 338 -37.17 -83.32 -5.58
N GLY A 339 -36.40 -83.08 -4.52
CA GLY A 339 -36.39 -83.93 -3.33
C GLY A 339 -37.76 -83.98 -2.65
N ASN A 340 -38.45 -82.85 -2.55
CA ASN A 340 -39.77 -82.77 -1.91
C ASN A 340 -40.81 -83.58 -2.69
N GLU A 341 -40.80 -83.48 -4.01
CA GLU A 341 -41.64 -84.32 -4.90
C GLU A 341 -41.33 -85.81 -4.76
N ALA A 342 -40.06 -86.18 -4.58
CA ALA A 342 -39.66 -87.57 -4.35
C ALA A 342 -40.17 -88.09 -2.99
N VAL A 343 -40.04 -87.29 -1.92
CA VAL A 343 -40.55 -87.61 -0.58
C VAL A 343 -42.07 -87.70 -0.57
N GLU A 344 -42.78 -86.81 -1.26
CA GLU A 344 -44.23 -86.89 -1.44
C GLU A 344 -44.65 -88.21 -2.10
N ARG A 345 -43.97 -88.60 -3.19
CA ARG A 345 -44.22 -89.88 -3.86
C ARG A 345 -43.96 -91.05 -2.92
N ALA A 346 -42.89 -91.02 -2.15
CA ALA A 346 -42.59 -92.03 -1.15
C ALA A 346 -43.66 -92.10 -0.05
N SER A 347 -44.10 -90.96 0.48
CA SER A 347 -45.15 -90.86 1.50
C SER A 347 -46.48 -91.46 1.01
N ARG A 348 -46.86 -91.20 -0.25
CA ARG A 348 -48.02 -91.87 -0.88
C ARG A 348 -47.85 -93.38 -0.93
N LYS A 349 -46.68 -93.89 -1.32
CA LYS A 349 -46.39 -95.35 -1.35
C LYS A 349 -46.33 -95.99 0.04
N ILE A 350 -45.80 -95.30 1.04
CA ILE A 350 -45.81 -95.76 2.44
C ILE A 350 -47.26 -95.81 2.94
N SER A 351 -48.09 -94.83 2.60
CA SER A 351 -49.53 -94.84 2.94
C SER A 351 -50.28 -96.01 2.30
N GLU A 352 -49.97 -96.35 1.04
CA GLU A 352 -50.46 -97.58 0.38
C GLU A 352 -50.00 -98.85 1.14
N LEU A 353 -48.75 -98.89 1.61
CA LEU A 353 -48.21 -100.00 2.41
C LEU A 353 -48.91 -100.13 3.77
N VAL A 354 -49.23 -99.02 4.45
CA VAL A 354 -50.03 -99.05 5.70
C VAL A 354 -51.34 -99.79 5.47
N GLN A 355 -52.05 -99.47 4.39
CA GLN A 355 -53.31 -100.15 4.06
C GLN A 355 -53.11 -101.64 3.76
N MET A 356 -52.02 -102.00 3.07
CA MET A 356 -51.70 -103.39 2.74
C MET A 356 -51.38 -104.22 3.99
N VAL A 357 -50.54 -103.70 4.89
CA VAL A 357 -50.20 -104.35 6.16
C VAL A 357 -51.44 -104.47 7.05
N HIS A 358 -52.31 -103.46 7.09
CA HIS A 358 -53.55 -103.52 7.84
C HIS A 358 -54.49 -104.63 7.32
N ARG A 359 -54.63 -104.78 6.00
CA ARG A 359 -55.40 -105.89 5.38
C ARG A 359 -54.77 -107.25 5.67
N ALA A 360 -53.44 -107.36 5.62
CA ALA A 360 -52.72 -108.59 5.96
C ALA A 360 -52.94 -108.99 7.42
N ALA A 361 -52.84 -108.03 8.35
CA ALA A 361 -53.14 -108.25 9.77
C ALA A 361 -54.58 -108.75 10.01
N GLN A 362 -55.56 -108.18 9.31
CA GLN A 362 -56.95 -108.65 9.36
C GLN A 362 -57.11 -110.09 8.84
N MET A 363 -56.39 -110.46 7.78
CA MET A 363 -56.43 -111.81 7.21
C MET A 363 -55.80 -112.84 8.14
N VAL A 364 -54.68 -112.51 8.78
CA VAL A 364 -54.05 -113.34 9.82
C VAL A 364 -54.98 -113.51 11.03
N ALA A 365 -55.66 -112.44 11.47
CA ALA A 365 -56.64 -112.52 12.56
C ALA A 365 -57.82 -113.45 12.21
N ARG A 366 -58.32 -113.40 10.97
CA ARG A 366 -59.36 -114.32 10.49
C ARG A 366 -58.88 -115.77 10.43
N LEU A 367 -57.64 -115.99 9.99
CA LEU A 367 -57.04 -117.32 9.95
C LEU A 367 -56.91 -117.90 11.37
N GLN A 368 -56.47 -117.09 12.33
CA GLN A 368 -56.37 -117.50 13.74
C GLN A 368 -57.74 -117.90 14.31
N ALA A 369 -58.78 -117.08 14.07
CA ALA A 369 -60.15 -117.41 14.48
C ALA A 369 -60.67 -118.70 13.80
N SER A 370 -60.38 -118.89 12.51
CA SER A 370 -60.75 -120.12 11.80
C SER A 370 -60.03 -121.35 12.36
N SER A 371 -58.74 -121.24 12.69
CA SER A 371 -57.96 -122.33 13.30
C SER A 371 -58.48 -122.70 14.69
N GLU A 372 -59.00 -121.75 15.46
CA GLU A 372 -59.64 -122.02 16.76
C GLU A 372 -60.94 -122.82 16.60
N VAL A 373 -61.77 -122.45 15.61
CA VAL A 373 -63.00 -123.19 15.27
C VAL A 373 -62.68 -124.62 14.81
N VAL A 374 -61.67 -124.80 13.96
CA VAL A 374 -61.23 -126.15 13.53
C VAL A 374 -60.74 -126.97 14.72
N GLY A 375 -60.06 -126.36 15.68
CA GLY A 375 -59.61 -127.04 16.91
C GLY A 375 -60.78 -127.56 17.76
N GLN A 376 -61.84 -126.76 17.90
CA GLN A 376 -63.06 -127.19 18.59
C GLN A 376 -63.73 -128.37 17.87
N MET A 377 -63.73 -128.36 16.52
CA MET A 377 -64.25 -129.49 15.74
C MET A 377 -63.41 -130.75 15.91
N LEU A 378 -62.08 -130.65 15.94
CA LEU A 378 -61.19 -131.80 16.15
C LEU A 378 -61.38 -132.42 17.54
N GLN A 379 -61.53 -131.59 18.59
CA GLN A 379 -61.83 -132.08 19.93
C GLN A 379 -63.14 -132.89 19.94
N LEU A 380 -64.19 -132.39 19.30
CA LEU A 380 -65.45 -133.10 19.15
C LEU A 380 -65.28 -134.44 18.41
N ILE A 381 -64.45 -134.50 17.36
CA ILE A 381 -64.18 -135.75 16.63
C ILE A 381 -63.37 -136.73 17.48
N GLU A 382 -62.43 -136.26 18.31
CA GLU A 382 -61.73 -137.11 19.28
C GLU A 382 -62.69 -137.68 20.32
N ASP A 383 -63.62 -136.86 20.83
CA ASP A 383 -64.64 -137.28 21.78
C ASP A 383 -65.57 -138.34 21.15
N ILE A 384 -66.06 -138.12 19.93
CA ILE A 384 -66.87 -139.09 19.18
C ILE A 384 -66.07 -140.37 18.90
N SER A 385 -64.80 -140.28 18.51
CA SER A 385 -63.95 -141.45 18.26
C SER A 385 -63.73 -142.25 19.55
N THR A 386 -63.57 -141.57 20.68
CA THR A 386 -63.43 -142.20 22.00
C THR A 386 -64.73 -142.87 22.44
N GLU A 387 -65.87 -142.21 22.28
CA GLU A 387 -67.19 -142.77 22.57
C GLU A 387 -67.50 -143.97 21.66
N THR A 388 -67.18 -143.87 20.37
CA THR A 388 -67.31 -144.96 19.39
C THR A 388 -66.44 -146.16 19.77
N ASN A 389 -65.21 -145.91 20.25
CA ASN A 389 -64.31 -146.95 20.73
C ASN A 389 -64.87 -147.66 21.98
N ILE A 390 -65.42 -146.93 22.94
CA ILE A 390 -66.07 -147.50 24.13
C ILE A 390 -67.32 -148.30 23.74
N LEU A 391 -68.15 -147.77 22.83
CA LEU A 391 -69.33 -148.45 22.32
C LEU A 391 -68.96 -149.75 21.58
N ALA A 392 -67.89 -149.72 20.79
CA ALA A 392 -67.35 -150.89 20.10
C ALA A 392 -66.81 -151.94 21.10
N ILE A 393 -66.14 -151.52 22.17
CA ILE A 393 -65.70 -152.42 23.26
C ILE A 393 -66.91 -153.06 23.94
N ASN A 394 -67.92 -152.27 24.32
CA ASN A 394 -69.13 -152.77 24.96
C ASN A 394 -69.88 -153.75 24.05
N THR A 395 -69.94 -153.46 22.74
CA THR A 395 -70.57 -154.32 21.74
C THR A 395 -69.77 -155.61 21.54
N ALA A 396 -68.43 -155.55 21.52
CA ALA A 396 -67.57 -156.72 21.43
C ALA A 396 -67.70 -157.64 22.66
N ILE A 397 -67.86 -157.06 23.86
CA ILE A 397 -68.12 -157.79 25.10
C ILE A 397 -69.49 -158.49 25.02
N GLU A 398 -70.55 -157.79 24.62
CA GLU A 398 -71.89 -158.37 24.54
C GLU A 398 -72.00 -159.42 23.41
N ALA A 399 -71.29 -159.22 22.30
CA ALA A 399 -71.13 -160.21 21.24
C ALA A 399 -70.40 -161.48 21.71
N ALA A 400 -69.37 -161.33 22.55
CA ALA A 400 -68.70 -162.47 23.19
C ALA A 400 -69.62 -163.19 24.19
N ARG A 401 -70.51 -162.46 24.87
CA ARG A 401 -71.50 -162.97 25.82
C ARG A 401 -72.61 -163.80 25.15
N ALA A 402 -72.96 -163.46 23.91
CA ALA A 402 -73.96 -164.17 23.09
C ALA A 402 -73.45 -165.48 22.43
N GLY A 403 -72.18 -165.87 22.63
CA GLY A 403 -71.63 -167.14 22.15
C GLY A 403 -71.58 -167.27 20.61
N GLU A 404 -71.93 -168.45 20.08
CA GLU A 404 -71.90 -168.75 18.62
C GLU A 404 -72.74 -167.76 17.79
N SER A 405 -73.88 -167.30 18.31
CA SER A 405 -74.78 -166.35 17.62
C SER A 405 -74.21 -164.92 17.51
N GLY A 406 -73.21 -164.58 18.33
CA GLY A 406 -72.60 -163.24 18.39
C GLY A 406 -71.33 -163.07 17.54
N LYS A 407 -70.79 -164.15 16.94
CA LYS A 407 -69.51 -164.12 16.21
C LYS A 407 -69.45 -163.07 15.10
N GLY A 408 -70.51 -162.92 14.30
CA GLY A 408 -70.58 -161.91 13.24
C GLY A 408 -70.56 -160.47 13.77
N PHE A 409 -71.28 -160.20 14.87
CA PHE A 409 -71.29 -158.90 15.52
C PHE A 409 -69.94 -158.58 16.20
N GLY A 410 -69.26 -159.58 16.75
CA GLY A 410 -67.93 -159.39 17.36
C GLY A 410 -66.86 -158.96 16.36
N VAL A 411 -66.90 -159.48 15.13
CA VAL A 411 -65.98 -159.05 14.05
C VAL A 411 -66.26 -157.61 13.64
N VAL A 412 -67.53 -157.23 13.47
CA VAL A 412 -67.92 -155.85 13.16
C VAL A 412 -67.50 -154.89 14.28
N ALA A 413 -67.70 -155.27 15.55
CA ALA A 413 -67.29 -154.47 16.70
C ALA A 413 -65.77 -154.28 16.76
N ALA A 414 -64.97 -155.30 16.44
CA ALA A 414 -63.52 -155.18 16.35
C ALA A 414 -63.06 -154.25 15.21
N GLU A 415 -63.73 -154.28 14.05
CA GLU A 415 -63.43 -153.40 12.92
C GLU A 415 -63.83 -151.94 13.21
N VAL A 416 -64.97 -151.71 13.86
CA VAL A 416 -65.40 -150.38 14.34
C VAL A 416 -64.42 -149.84 15.39
N ARG A 417 -63.93 -150.69 16.30
CA ARG A 417 -62.91 -150.32 17.29
C ARG A 417 -61.62 -149.86 16.61
N LYS A 418 -61.12 -150.65 15.66
CA LYS A 418 -59.91 -150.33 14.90
C LYS A 418 -60.08 -149.05 14.07
N LEU A 419 -61.26 -148.80 13.51
CA LEU A 419 -61.58 -147.57 12.80
C LEU A 419 -61.60 -146.35 13.75
N ALA A 420 -62.16 -146.52 14.96
CA ALA A 420 -62.18 -145.49 15.99
C ALA A 420 -60.77 -145.16 16.54
N GLU A 421 -59.94 -146.17 16.79
CA GLU A 421 -58.51 -146.02 17.13
C GLU A 421 -57.77 -145.26 16.01
N ARG A 422 -57.95 -145.66 14.75
CA ARG A 422 -57.33 -144.99 13.59
C ARG A 422 -57.83 -143.56 13.39
N SER A 423 -59.11 -143.29 13.64
CA SER A 423 -59.70 -141.95 13.60
C SER A 423 -59.05 -141.06 14.65
N ARG A 424 -58.87 -141.58 15.87
CA ARG A 424 -58.19 -140.88 16.96
C ARG A 424 -56.74 -140.54 16.61
N ASP A 425 -55.97 -141.48 16.05
CA ASP A 425 -54.58 -141.24 15.64
C ASP A 425 -54.49 -140.13 14.58
N VAL A 426 -55.40 -140.13 13.60
CA VAL A 426 -55.46 -139.09 12.57
C VAL A 426 -55.84 -137.73 13.18
N VAL A 427 -56.81 -137.69 14.11
CA VAL A 427 -57.19 -136.46 14.81
C VAL A 427 -56.02 -135.89 15.62
N GLN A 428 -55.24 -136.73 16.30
CA GLN A 428 -54.05 -136.27 17.04
C GLN A 428 -52.96 -135.69 16.12
N GLN A 429 -52.76 -136.28 14.94
CA GLN A 429 -51.84 -135.71 13.94
C GLN A 429 -52.33 -134.37 13.40
N ILE A 430 -53.64 -134.22 13.15
CA ILE A 430 -54.22 -132.95 12.70
C ILE A 430 -54.19 -131.90 13.83
N ASP A 431 -54.43 -132.29 15.09
CA ASP A 431 -54.32 -131.39 16.26
C ASP A 431 -52.89 -130.85 16.41
N HIS A 432 -51.86 -131.70 16.23
CA HIS A 432 -50.47 -131.24 16.23
C HIS A 432 -50.21 -130.21 15.12
N LEU A 433 -50.63 -130.50 13.88
CA LEU A 433 -50.49 -129.55 12.76
C LEU A 433 -51.27 -128.26 12.99
N LEU A 434 -52.44 -128.34 13.63
CA LEU A 434 -53.26 -127.18 13.95
C LEU A 434 -52.60 -126.31 15.02
N LYS A 435 -52.04 -126.90 16.08
CA LYS A 435 -51.27 -126.18 17.11
C LYS A 435 -50.07 -125.47 16.50
N GLN A 436 -49.32 -126.16 15.63
CA GLN A 436 -48.21 -125.55 14.90
C GLN A 436 -48.69 -124.37 14.03
N ASN A 437 -49.78 -124.53 13.28
CA ASN A 437 -50.38 -123.44 12.51
C ASN A 437 -50.82 -122.27 13.41
N GLN A 438 -51.41 -122.52 14.57
CA GLN A 438 -51.81 -121.47 15.52
C GLN A 438 -50.60 -120.70 16.06
N GLU A 439 -49.51 -121.39 16.39
CA GLU A 439 -48.24 -120.77 16.79
C GLU A 439 -47.66 -119.90 15.66
N GLU A 440 -47.60 -120.42 14.43
CA GLU A 440 -47.13 -119.68 13.25
C GLU A 440 -48.02 -118.46 12.94
N THR A 441 -49.35 -118.59 13.08
CA THR A 441 -50.31 -117.50 12.86
C THR A 441 -50.16 -116.41 13.92
N THR A 442 -49.92 -116.79 15.17
CA THR A 442 -49.67 -115.85 16.28
C THR A 442 -48.35 -115.11 16.08
N ALA A 443 -47.29 -115.81 15.64
CA ALA A 443 -46.03 -115.19 15.29
C ALA A 443 -46.17 -114.21 14.11
N ALA A 444 -46.93 -114.58 13.07
CA ALA A 444 -47.23 -113.71 11.94
C ALA A 444 -48.03 -112.46 12.36
N ALA A 445 -49.00 -112.60 13.29
CA ALA A 445 -49.76 -111.47 13.82
C ALA A 445 -48.87 -110.48 14.57
N LEU A 446 -47.92 -110.97 15.38
CA LEU A 446 -46.94 -110.14 16.09
C LEU A 446 -46.04 -109.38 15.09
N GLN A 447 -45.55 -110.06 14.05
CA GLN A 447 -44.75 -109.44 12.99
C GLN A 447 -45.55 -108.38 12.23
N MET A 448 -46.82 -108.61 11.91
CA MET A 448 -47.68 -107.61 11.27
C MET A 448 -47.86 -106.37 12.15
N ARG A 449 -48.04 -106.53 13.47
CA ARG A 449 -48.14 -105.40 14.40
C ARG A 449 -46.85 -104.58 14.45
N GLN A 450 -45.70 -105.24 14.50
CA GLN A 450 -44.39 -104.58 14.41
C GLN A 450 -44.20 -103.88 13.05
N GLY A 451 -44.66 -104.50 11.96
CA GLY A 451 -44.68 -103.93 10.62
C GLY A 451 -45.48 -102.63 10.57
N THR A 452 -46.69 -102.60 11.13
CA THR A 452 -47.52 -101.39 11.19
C THR A 452 -46.79 -100.24 11.89
N LEU A 453 -46.21 -100.48 13.07
CA LEU A 453 -45.46 -99.47 13.82
C LEU A 453 -44.27 -98.92 13.01
N LYS A 454 -43.56 -99.78 12.28
CA LYS A 454 -42.42 -99.38 11.44
C LYS A 454 -42.84 -98.56 10.22
N VAL A 455 -43.98 -98.87 9.62
CA VAL A 455 -44.51 -98.09 8.49
C VAL A 455 -45.03 -96.72 8.97
N GLU A 456 -45.71 -96.65 10.12
CA GLU A 456 -46.11 -95.37 10.75
C GLU A 456 -44.90 -94.48 11.08
N GLU A 457 -43.83 -95.08 11.61
CA GLU A 457 -42.55 -94.40 11.82
C GLU A 457 -41.99 -93.83 10.50
N GLY A 458 -42.09 -94.59 9.41
CA GLY A 458 -41.68 -94.19 8.05
C GLY A 458 -42.50 -93.02 7.49
N VAL A 459 -43.81 -92.96 7.74
CA VAL A 459 -44.66 -91.82 7.37
C VAL A 459 -44.17 -90.56 8.09
N ARG A 460 -44.00 -90.64 9.41
CA ARG A 460 -43.57 -89.50 10.23
C ARG A 460 -42.20 -88.98 9.80
N LEU A 461 -41.25 -89.87 9.50
CA LEU A 461 -39.92 -89.49 9.02
C LEU A 461 -39.99 -88.83 7.63
N SER A 462 -40.86 -89.32 6.75
CA SER A 462 -41.08 -88.71 5.43
C SER A 462 -41.64 -87.30 5.53
N THR A 463 -42.65 -87.07 6.39
CA THR A 463 -43.19 -85.72 6.64
C THR A 463 -42.13 -84.78 7.19
N ALA A 464 -41.34 -85.21 8.19
CA ALA A 464 -40.26 -84.39 8.73
C ALA A 464 -39.19 -84.05 7.69
N THR A 465 -38.94 -84.95 6.72
CA THR A 465 -38.01 -84.70 5.61
C THR A 465 -38.59 -83.68 4.62
N ALA A 466 -39.89 -83.77 4.31
CA ALA A 466 -40.58 -82.80 3.47
C ALA A 466 -40.50 -81.38 4.05
N ASP A 467 -40.81 -81.22 5.35
CA ASP A 467 -40.70 -79.94 6.06
C ASP A 467 -39.27 -79.36 6.00
N ALA A 468 -38.25 -80.23 6.15
CA ALA A 468 -36.86 -79.82 6.05
C ALA A 468 -36.49 -79.33 4.63
N LEU A 469 -36.99 -79.98 3.59
CA LEU A 469 -36.78 -79.59 2.19
C LEU A 469 -37.49 -78.28 1.85
N GLU A 470 -38.72 -78.07 2.34
CA GLU A 470 -39.47 -76.82 2.16
C GLU A 470 -38.73 -75.62 2.80
N ARG A 471 -38.10 -75.83 3.96
CA ARG A 471 -37.23 -74.82 4.59
C ARG A 471 -36.00 -74.50 3.73
N ILE A 472 -35.43 -75.47 3.03
CA ILE A 472 -34.32 -75.24 2.09
C ILE A 472 -34.79 -74.42 0.88
N VAL A 473 -35.96 -74.73 0.32
CA VAL A 473 -36.57 -73.95 -0.79
C VAL A 473 -36.79 -72.50 -0.37
N SER A 474 -37.39 -72.28 0.81
CA SER A 474 -37.63 -70.94 1.34
C SER A 474 -36.32 -70.18 1.60
N GLY A 475 -35.31 -70.86 2.16
CA GLY A 475 -33.98 -70.27 2.39
C GLY A 475 -33.27 -69.89 1.09
N ALA A 476 -33.40 -70.70 0.04
CA ALA A 476 -32.85 -70.38 -1.29
C ALA A 476 -33.48 -69.11 -1.89
N GLN A 477 -34.81 -68.94 -1.77
CA GLN A 477 -35.51 -67.74 -2.22
C GLN A 477 -35.09 -66.49 -1.44
N GLU A 478 -34.89 -66.63 -0.11
CA GLU A 478 -34.40 -65.52 0.72
C GLU A 478 -32.98 -65.09 0.30
N ILE A 479 -32.10 -66.05 0.00
CA ILE A 479 -30.75 -65.75 -0.52
C ILE A 479 -30.83 -64.98 -1.84
N GLN A 480 -31.70 -65.38 -2.76
CA GLN A 480 -31.89 -64.66 -4.03
C GLN A 480 -32.35 -63.21 -3.81
N ALA A 481 -33.31 -62.98 -2.90
CA ALA A 481 -33.77 -61.64 -2.58
C ALA A 481 -32.65 -60.76 -1.98
N ARG A 482 -31.84 -61.32 -1.08
CA ARG A 482 -30.69 -60.62 -0.48
C ARG A 482 -29.62 -60.29 -1.52
N VAL A 483 -29.36 -61.19 -2.48
CA VAL A 483 -28.45 -60.91 -3.61
C VAL A 483 -28.96 -59.75 -4.47
N GLY A 484 -30.27 -59.69 -4.74
CA GLY A 484 -30.87 -58.56 -5.46
C GLY A 484 -30.64 -57.22 -4.76
N HIS A 485 -30.81 -57.18 -3.44
CA HIS A 485 -30.52 -55.99 -2.63
C HIS A 485 -29.03 -55.61 -2.67
N LEU A 486 -28.13 -56.59 -2.60
CA LEU A 486 -26.69 -56.37 -2.70
C LEU A 486 -26.26 -55.79 -4.05
N ALA A 487 -26.88 -56.24 -5.15
CA ALA A 487 -26.60 -55.71 -6.49
C ALA A 487 -27.04 -54.23 -6.64
N SER A 488 -28.20 -53.88 -6.09
CA SER A 488 -28.67 -52.49 -6.03
C SER A 488 -27.72 -51.59 -5.24
N GLU A 489 -27.30 -52.03 -4.04
CA GLU A 489 -26.37 -51.28 -3.20
C GLU A 489 -24.99 -51.16 -3.85
N GLY A 490 -24.49 -52.22 -4.49
CA GLY A 490 -23.23 -52.17 -5.25
C GLY A 490 -23.27 -51.16 -6.40
N THR A 491 -24.39 -51.07 -7.12
CA THR A 491 -24.60 -50.05 -8.18
C THR A 491 -24.56 -48.64 -7.59
N ARG A 492 -25.22 -48.43 -6.45
CA ARG A 492 -25.24 -47.14 -5.74
C ARG A 492 -23.85 -46.74 -5.24
N GLN A 493 -23.11 -47.67 -4.65
CA GLN A 493 -21.73 -47.45 -4.21
C GLN A 493 -20.79 -47.16 -5.38
N SER A 494 -20.94 -47.87 -6.51
CA SER A 494 -20.13 -47.62 -7.71
C SER A 494 -20.34 -46.20 -8.25
N SER A 495 -21.60 -45.76 -8.38
CA SER A 495 -21.91 -44.38 -8.80
C SER A 495 -21.36 -43.32 -7.83
N SER A 496 -21.41 -43.59 -6.52
CA SER A 496 -20.86 -42.70 -5.49
C SER A 496 -19.33 -42.65 -5.56
N GLY A 497 -18.68 -43.79 -5.82
CA GLY A 497 -17.25 -43.88 -6.04
C GLY A 497 -16.80 -43.07 -7.26
N GLN A 498 -17.50 -43.17 -8.39
CA GLN A 498 -17.23 -42.35 -9.58
C GLN A 498 -17.39 -40.85 -9.32
N ALA A 499 -18.44 -40.46 -8.59
CA ALA A 499 -18.63 -39.05 -8.19
C ALA A 499 -17.51 -38.56 -7.28
N LEU A 500 -17.03 -39.40 -6.36
CA LEU A 500 -15.90 -39.09 -5.48
C LEU A 500 -14.59 -38.97 -6.28
N ALA A 501 -14.31 -39.89 -7.20
CA ALA A 501 -13.15 -39.82 -8.09
C ALA A 501 -13.13 -38.52 -8.91
N LYS A 502 -14.28 -38.08 -9.44
CA LYS A 502 -14.40 -36.79 -10.14
C LYS A 502 -14.08 -35.60 -9.22
N ARG A 503 -14.58 -35.61 -7.98
CA ARG A 503 -14.29 -34.56 -6.99
C ARG A 503 -12.82 -34.51 -6.61
N ILE A 504 -12.19 -35.67 -6.43
CA ILE A 504 -10.75 -35.80 -6.20
C ILE A 504 -9.98 -35.11 -7.34
N HIS A 505 -10.31 -35.42 -8.60
CA HIS A 505 -9.67 -34.77 -9.75
C HIS A 505 -9.84 -33.25 -9.75
N THR A 506 -11.04 -32.74 -9.45
CA THR A 506 -11.27 -31.29 -9.35
C THR A 506 -10.44 -30.66 -8.24
N ILE A 507 -10.37 -31.29 -7.06
CA ILE A 507 -9.58 -30.75 -5.94
C ILE A 507 -8.08 -30.78 -6.25
N SER A 508 -7.57 -31.84 -6.88
CA SER A 508 -6.17 -31.91 -7.31
C SER A 508 -5.82 -30.81 -8.33
N ALA A 509 -6.73 -30.52 -9.28
CA ALA A 509 -6.56 -29.39 -10.20
C ALA A 509 -6.53 -28.05 -9.44
N SER A 510 -7.48 -27.82 -8.54
CA SER A 510 -7.49 -26.61 -7.70
C SER A 510 -6.26 -26.50 -6.79
N ALA A 511 -5.70 -27.62 -6.34
CA ALA A 511 -4.47 -27.64 -5.56
C ALA A 511 -3.26 -27.22 -6.40
N ALA A 512 -3.18 -27.66 -7.66
CA ALA A 512 -2.14 -27.22 -8.60
C ALA A 512 -2.26 -25.71 -8.88
N ASP A 513 -3.48 -25.21 -9.13
CA ASP A 513 -3.73 -23.77 -9.32
C ASP A 513 -3.35 -22.97 -8.08
N ALA A 514 -3.65 -23.47 -6.88
CA ALA A 514 -3.28 -22.82 -5.63
C ALA A 514 -1.75 -22.74 -5.45
N VAL A 515 -1.00 -23.79 -5.79
CA VAL A 515 0.47 -23.76 -5.77
C VAL A 515 1.01 -22.71 -6.76
N SER A 516 0.47 -22.65 -7.98
CA SER A 516 0.85 -21.61 -8.94
C SER A 516 0.52 -20.19 -8.45
N GLY A 517 -0.64 -20.00 -7.81
CA GLY A 517 -1.01 -18.74 -7.18
C GLY A 517 -0.06 -18.34 -6.04
N MET A 518 0.45 -19.30 -5.26
CA MET A 518 1.46 -19.03 -4.22
C MET A 518 2.76 -18.53 -4.82
N GLU A 519 3.20 -19.09 -5.97
CA GLU A 519 4.39 -18.61 -6.68
C GLU A 519 4.21 -17.16 -7.16
N GLN A 520 3.03 -16.81 -7.67
CA GLN A 520 2.71 -15.42 -8.05
C GLN A 520 2.68 -14.46 -6.84
N ILE A 521 2.16 -14.92 -5.71
CA ILE A 521 2.20 -14.15 -4.45
C ILE A 521 3.64 -13.93 -4.02
N ALA A 522 4.49 -14.97 -4.06
CA ALA A 522 5.91 -14.85 -3.72
C ALA A 522 6.63 -13.81 -4.60
N GLN A 523 6.34 -13.80 -5.91
CA GLN A 523 6.86 -12.79 -6.83
C GLN A 523 6.36 -11.37 -6.49
N SER A 524 5.05 -11.22 -6.24
CA SER A 524 4.47 -9.92 -5.87
C SER A 524 5.03 -9.38 -4.55
N VAL A 525 5.32 -10.26 -3.61
CA VAL A 525 5.98 -9.94 -2.34
C VAL A 525 7.41 -9.44 -2.57
N GLN A 526 8.15 -10.03 -3.50
CA GLN A 526 9.48 -9.56 -3.89
C GLN A 526 9.42 -8.15 -4.50
N ASP A 527 8.40 -7.88 -5.32
CA ASP A 527 8.18 -6.55 -5.90
C ASP A 527 7.83 -5.52 -4.80
N LEU A 528 6.96 -5.88 -3.84
CA LEU A 528 6.65 -5.06 -2.67
C LEU A 528 7.89 -4.76 -1.83
N HIS A 529 8.76 -5.75 -1.63
CA HIS A 529 10.02 -5.57 -0.92
C HIS A 529 10.91 -4.53 -1.62
N THR A 530 11.05 -4.65 -2.94
CA THR A 530 11.84 -3.73 -3.77
C THR A 530 11.27 -2.30 -3.73
N GLN A 531 9.95 -2.16 -3.82
CA GLN A 531 9.28 -0.85 -3.73
C GLN A 531 9.43 -0.22 -2.34
N ALA A 532 9.29 -1.01 -1.28
CA ALA A 532 9.46 -0.54 0.09
C ALA A 532 10.92 -0.13 0.36
N GLN A 533 11.89 -0.88 -0.13
CA GLN A 533 13.31 -0.49 -0.08
C GLN A 533 13.54 0.83 -0.82
N HIS A 534 12.98 1.00 -2.02
CA HIS A 534 13.11 2.24 -2.78
C HIS A 534 12.50 3.44 -2.03
N LEU A 535 11.32 3.29 -1.44
CA LEU A 535 10.70 4.32 -0.59
C LEU A 535 11.56 4.65 0.64
N TRP A 536 12.13 3.63 1.28
CA TRP A 536 13.03 3.81 2.40
C TRP A 536 14.29 4.58 1.99
N THR A 537 14.93 4.24 0.86
CA THR A 537 16.09 4.97 0.35
C THR A 537 15.77 6.42 0.02
N LEU A 538 14.60 6.69 -0.58
CA LEU A 538 14.14 8.05 -0.84
C LEU A 538 13.92 8.84 0.46
N ALA A 539 13.35 8.21 1.49
CA ALA A 539 13.17 8.83 2.80
C ALA A 539 14.51 9.03 3.55
N ALA A 540 15.42 8.06 3.46
CA ALA A 540 16.74 8.10 4.10
C ALA A 540 17.62 9.24 3.58
N ARG A 541 17.41 9.68 2.33
CA ARG A 541 18.05 10.89 1.77
C ARG A 541 17.73 12.15 2.59
N PHE A 542 16.58 12.19 3.27
CA PHE A 542 16.10 13.34 4.04
C PHE A 542 16.31 13.20 5.56
N SER A 543 17.03 12.16 6.00
CA SER A 543 17.34 11.93 7.41
C SER A 543 18.82 12.21 7.73
N PRO A 544 19.15 12.64 8.96
CA PRO A 544 20.53 12.78 9.41
C PRO A 544 21.24 11.42 9.39
N SER A 545 22.56 11.45 9.19
CA SER A 545 23.44 10.31 8.86
C SER A 545 23.37 9.08 9.76
N GLU A 546 22.75 9.15 10.95
CA GLU A 546 22.58 8.01 11.86
C GLU A 546 21.44 7.05 11.46
N ALA A 547 20.53 7.44 10.56
CA ALA A 547 19.45 6.57 10.07
C ALA A 547 19.84 5.70 8.85
N GLN A 548 21.11 5.71 8.45
CA GLN A 548 21.64 4.98 7.28
C GLN A 548 21.97 3.51 7.56
N GLN A 549 21.33 2.87 8.55
CA GLN A 549 21.35 1.40 8.57
C GLN A 549 20.34 0.92 7.54
N PRO A 550 20.77 0.27 6.43
CA PRO A 550 19.84 -0.31 5.49
C PRO A 550 18.86 -1.22 6.23
N ILE A 551 17.64 -1.37 5.73
CA ILE A 551 16.75 -2.46 6.14
C ILE A 551 17.50 -3.74 5.76
N VAL A 552 18.28 -4.28 6.69
CA VAL A 552 19.01 -5.53 6.50
C VAL A 552 17.92 -6.59 6.43
N PRO A 553 17.81 -7.35 5.32
CA PRO A 553 16.89 -8.47 5.29
C PRO A 553 17.25 -9.38 6.48
N PRO A 554 16.27 -9.99 7.17
CA PRO A 554 16.61 -11.09 8.07
C PRO A 554 17.47 -12.06 7.25
N THR A 555 18.66 -12.37 7.77
CA THR A 555 19.57 -13.32 7.13
C THR A 555 18.74 -14.55 6.78
N THR A 556 18.82 -14.98 5.54
CA THR A 556 18.40 -16.31 5.12
C THR A 556 19.36 -17.30 5.77
N ASP A 557 19.30 -17.43 7.09
CA ASP A 557 19.82 -18.59 7.80
C ASP A 557 18.67 -19.59 7.88
N ALA A 558 18.59 -20.42 6.85
CA ALA A 558 17.92 -21.71 6.85
C ALA A 558 18.89 -22.74 6.29
#